data_AF-A0A8X6N666-F1
#
_entry.id   AF-A0A8X6N666-F1
#
_cell.length_a   1.000
_cell.length_b   1.000
_cell.length_c   1.000
_cell.angle_alpha   90.00
_cell.angle_beta   90.00
_cell.angle_gamma   90.00
#
_symmetry.space_group_name_H-M   'P 1'
#
loop_
_entity.id
_entity.type
_entity.pdbx_description
1 polymer ?
#
loop_
_entity_poly.entity_id
_entity_poly.type
_entity_poly.pdbx_seq_one_letter_code
_entity_poly.pdbx_strand_id
1 'polypeptide(L)'
;MADFDIESVSGLRVIELREQLSNRGLPTTGLKEELVKRLRESEQSIREAVGEKEQAREERKSESEINLNQLLAAMMDMNSNLKEMKADKVDKNEERLGKIEKNIEKNEERFG
;
A
#
# COMPACT_ATOMS: atom_id res chain seq x y z
N MET A 1 20.35 -3.17 19.57
CA MET A 1 20.69 -4.52 19.11
C MET A 1 22.02 -4.38 18.41
N ALA A 2 23.09 -5.00 18.92
CA ALA A 2 24.38 -4.92 18.23
C ALA A 2 24.27 -5.72 16.94
N ASP A 3 24.45 -5.07 15.80
CA ASP A 3 24.49 -5.72 14.50
C ASP A 3 25.62 -6.74 14.52
N PHE A 4 25.23 -8.02 14.53
CA PHE A 4 26.18 -9.11 14.55
C PHE A 4 26.77 -9.29 13.15
N ASP A 5 27.93 -8.69 12.92
CA ASP A 5 28.61 -8.78 11.62
C ASP A 5 29.13 -10.21 11.38
N ILE A 6 28.48 -10.92 10.45
CA ILE A 6 28.83 -12.27 9.98
C ILE A 6 30.31 -12.39 9.59
N GLU A 7 30.90 -11.32 9.09
CA GLU A 7 32.29 -11.28 8.66
C GLU A 7 33.26 -11.39 9.86
N SER A 8 32.86 -10.87 11.03
CA SER A 8 33.65 -10.88 12.28
C SER A 8 33.59 -12.20 13.05
N VAL A 9 32.71 -13.14 12.67
CA VAL A 9 32.47 -14.41 13.38
C VAL A 9 33.74 -15.25 13.52
N SER A 10 34.67 -15.18 12.56
CA SER A 10 35.95 -15.91 12.61
C SER A 10 36.89 -15.41 13.71
N GLY A 11 36.76 -14.13 14.09
CA GLY A 11 37.54 -13.47 15.14
C GLY A 11 37.11 -13.81 16.57
N LEU A 12 35.92 -14.39 16.74
CA LEU A 12 35.37 -14.70 18.06
C LEU A 12 36.11 -15.86 18.74
N ARG A 13 36.11 -15.83 20.07
CA ARG A 13 36.58 -16.93 20.90
C ARG A 13 35.60 -18.09 20.86
N VAL A 14 36.08 -19.31 21.09
CA VAL A 14 35.24 -20.52 21.11
C VAL A 14 34.11 -20.42 22.14
N ILE A 15 34.33 -19.74 23.27
CA ILE A 15 33.31 -19.52 24.30
C ILE A 15 32.18 -18.65 23.75
N GLU A 16 32.51 -17.53 23.11
CA GLU A 16 31.54 -16.61 22.50
C GLU A 16 30.77 -17.31 21.36
N LEU A 17 31.46 -18.10 20.53
CA LEU A 17 30.81 -18.90 19.48
C LEU A 17 29.80 -19.90 20.07
N ARG A 18 30.12 -20.52 21.21
CA ARG A 18 29.21 -21.47 21.89
C ARG A 18 28.02 -20.77 22.54
N GLU A 19 28.23 -19.63 23.19
CA GLU A 19 27.13 -18.82 23.75
C GLU A 19 26.16 -18.41 22.64
N GLN A 20 26.70 -17.97 21.53
CA GLN A 20 25.92 -17.56 20.38
C GLN A 20 25.14 -18.68 19.71
N LEU A 21 25.72 -19.87 19.62
CA LEU A 21 25.01 -21.06 19.16
C LEU A 21 23.95 -21.50 20.17
N SER A 22 24.28 -21.47 21.47
CA SER A 22 23.35 -21.82 22.55
C SER A 22 22.14 -20.89 22.60
N ASN A 23 22.36 -19.58 22.46
CA ASN A 23 21.28 -18.58 22.41
C ASN A 23 20.34 -18.79 21.22
N ARG A 24 20.86 -19.36 20.13
CA ARG A 24 20.10 -19.73 18.92
C ARG A 24 19.54 -21.17 18.99
N GLY A 25 19.77 -21.91 20.07
CA GLY A 25 19.35 -23.32 20.21
C GLY A 25 20.08 -24.29 19.28
N LEU A 26 21.24 -23.91 18.76
CA LEU A 26 22.02 -24.69 17.82
C LEU A 26 23.07 -25.56 18.53
N PRO A 27 23.48 -26.69 17.92
CA PRO A 27 24.54 -27.53 18.46
C PRO A 27 25.82 -26.76 18.73
N THR A 28 26.35 -26.88 19.95
CA THR A 28 27.61 -26.24 20.38
C THR A 28 28.80 -27.20 20.29
N THR A 29 28.62 -28.42 19.78
CA THR A 29 29.69 -29.41 19.62
C THR A 29 30.50 -29.15 18.35
N GLY A 30 31.76 -29.62 18.35
CA GLY A 30 32.66 -29.50 17.21
C GLY A 30 33.87 -28.59 17.42
N LEU A 31 34.69 -28.49 16.37
CA LEU A 31 35.86 -27.62 16.29
C LEU A 31 35.45 -26.16 16.06
N LYS A 32 36.36 -25.21 16.34
CA LYS A 32 36.10 -23.77 16.17
C LYS A 32 35.54 -23.45 14.77
N GLU A 33 36.12 -24.04 13.73
CA GLU A 33 35.69 -23.82 12.34
C GLU A 33 34.26 -24.30 12.08
N GLU A 34 33.86 -25.43 12.66
CA GLU A 34 32.50 -25.96 12.54
C GLU A 34 31.49 -25.05 13.25
N LEU A 35 31.85 -24.51 14.42
CA LEU A 35 31.02 -23.55 15.15
C LEU A 35 30.83 -22.25 14.35
N VAL A 36 31.91 -21.74 13.74
CA VAL A 36 31.88 -20.56 12.86
C VAL A 36 30.98 -20.82 11.65
N LYS A 37 31.18 -21.95 10.97
CA LYS A 37 30.38 -22.34 9.81
C LYS A 37 28.89 -22.41 10.15
N ARG A 38 28.55 -23.08 11.25
CA ARG A 38 27.16 -23.23 11.71
C ARG A 38 26.49 -21.89 12.02
N LEU A 39 27.21 -20.95 12.64
CA LEU A 39 26.69 -19.60 12.88
C LEU A 39 26.44 -18.84 11.58
N ARG A 40 27.37 -18.93 10.61
CA ARG A 40 27.21 -18.26 9.31
C ARG A 40 26.02 -18.79 8.54
N GLU A 41 25.86 -20.12 8.47
CA GLU A 41 24.74 -20.76 7.81
C GLU A 41 23.41 -20.36 8.44
N SER A 42 23.33 -20.35 9.78
CA SER A 42 22.11 -19.92 10.48
C SER A 42 21.75 -18.48 10.16
N GLU A 43 22.71 -17.56 10.19
CA GLU A 43 22.45 -16.14 9.90
C GLU A 43 22.05 -15.93 8.44
N GLN A 44 22.67 -16.66 7.51
CA GLN A 44 22.32 -16.60 6.10
C GLN A 44 20.90 -17.13 5.85
N SER A 45 20.52 -18.27 6.44
CA SER A 45 19.15 -18.79 6.35
C SER A 45 18.12 -17.83 6.96
N ILE A 46 18.47 -17.13 8.05
CA ILE A 46 17.60 -16.09 8.63
C ILE A 46 17.44 -14.92 7.65
N ARG A 47 18.53 -14.43 7.05
CA ARG A 47 18.48 -13.35 6.06
C ARG A 47 17.64 -13.71 4.84
N GLU A 48 17.78 -14.94 4.35
CA GLU A 48 16.97 -15.47 3.24
C GLU A 48 15.48 -15.54 3.62
N ALA A 49 15.15 -16.08 4.80
CA ALA A 49 13.77 -16.16 5.28
C ALA A 49 13.13 -14.79 5.58
N VAL A 50 13.92 -13.79 5.99
CA VAL A 50 13.44 -12.41 6.19
C VAL A 50 13.20 -11.73 4.84
N GLY A 51 14.03 -12.00 3.83
CA GLY A 51 13.83 -11.53 2.45
C GLY A 51 12.50 -11.98 1.84
N GLU A 52 12.11 -13.24 2.07
CA GLU A 52 10.82 -13.79 1.61
C GLU A 52 9.62 -13.16 2.33
N LYS A 53 9.75 -12.83 3.62
CA LYS A 53 8.66 -12.20 4.39
C LYS A 53 8.42 -10.74 4.05
N GLU A 54 9.47 -9.99 3.66
CA GLU A 54 9.32 -8.59 3.27
C GLU A 54 8.68 -8.48 1.87
N GLN A 55 9.02 -9.38 0.94
CA GLN A 55 8.38 -9.44 -0.39
C GLN A 55 6.88 -9.74 -0.29
N ALA A 56 6.48 -10.73 0.52
CA ALA A 56 5.06 -11.04 0.75
C ALA A 56 4.29 -9.91 1.47
N ARG A 57 4.99 -9.02 2.19
CA ARG A 57 4.39 -7.85 2.88
C ARG A 57 4.24 -6.66 1.94
N GLU A 58 5.19 -6.45 1.04
CA GLU A 58 5.16 -5.38 0.04
C GLU A 58 4.08 -5.65 -1.02
N GLU A 59 3.92 -6.91 -1.45
CA GLU A 59 2.85 -7.32 -2.37
C GLU A 59 1.44 -7.06 -1.82
N ARG A 60 1.21 -7.27 -0.52
CA ARG A 60 -0.10 -6.97 0.10
C ARG A 60 -0.41 -5.47 0.17
N LYS A 61 0.60 -4.61 0.25
CA LYS A 61 0.39 -3.15 0.22
C LYS A 61 -0.03 -2.70 -1.17
N SER A 62 0.67 -3.14 -2.22
CA SER A 62 0.40 -2.73 -3.60
C SER A 62 -0.97 -3.21 -4.09
N GLU A 63 -1.39 -4.43 -3.72
CA GLU A 63 -2.72 -4.97 -4.08
C GLU A 63 -3.88 -4.16 -3.45
N SER A 64 -3.68 -3.67 -2.22
CA SER A 64 -4.66 -2.82 -1.53
C SER A 64 -4.72 -1.39 -2.10
N GLU A 65 -3.59 -0.83 -2.52
CA GLU A 65 -3.52 0.52 -3.14
C GLU A 65 -4.13 0.53 -4.53
N ILE A 66 -3.96 -0.54 -5.31
CA ILE A 66 -4.61 -0.71 -6.61
C ILE A 66 -6.15 -0.70 -6.45
N ASN A 67 -6.68 -1.38 -5.42
CA ASN A 67 -8.12 -1.39 -5.14
C ASN A 67 -8.65 0.01 -4.77
N LEU A 68 -7.89 0.77 -3.96
CA LEU A 68 -8.28 2.11 -3.55
C LEU A 68 -8.26 3.12 -4.72
N ASN A 69 -7.26 3.04 -5.59
CA ASN A 69 -7.16 3.90 -6.76
C ASN A 69 -8.26 3.60 -7.79
N GLN A 70 -8.60 2.33 -7.98
CA GLN A 70 -9.74 1.92 -8.84
C GLN A 70 -11.08 2.38 -8.26
N LEU A 71 -11.27 2.27 -6.94
CA LEU A 71 -12.47 2.75 -6.26
C LEU A 71 -12.60 4.28 -6.35
N LEU A 72 -11.49 5.01 -6.19
CA LEU A 72 -11.47 6.46 -6.29
C LEU A 72 -11.82 6.92 -7.71
N ALA A 73 -11.26 6.27 -8.75
CA ALA A 73 -11.59 6.56 -10.15
C ALA A 73 -13.08 6.33 -10.43
N ALA A 74 -13.65 5.20 -10.01
CA ALA A 74 -15.07 4.91 -10.19
C ALA A 74 -15.98 5.93 -9.48
N MET A 75 -15.59 6.43 -8.30
CA MET A 75 -16.33 7.49 -7.59
C MET A 75 -16.22 8.86 -8.29
N MET A 76 -15.06 9.18 -8.88
CA MET A 76 -14.87 10.41 -9.64
C MET A 76 -15.74 10.42 -10.91
N ASP A 77 -15.81 9.30 -11.64
CA ASP A 77 -16.62 9.17 -12.84
C ASP A 77 -18.13 9.36 -12.54
N MET A 78 -18.62 8.79 -11.43
CA MET A 78 -20.02 8.99 -10.99
C MET A 78 -20.34 10.45 -10.69
N ASN A 79 -19.42 11.18 -10.05
CA ASN A 79 -19.61 12.61 -9.76
C ASN A 79 -19.58 13.48 -11.02
N SER A 80 -18.79 13.09 -12.03
CA SER A 80 -18.77 13.78 -13.34
C SER A 80 -20.13 13.67 -14.04
N ASN A 81 -20.71 12.47 -14.09
CA ASN A 81 -22.02 12.23 -14.70
C ASN A 81 -23.16 13.00 -13.98
N LEU A 82 -23.10 13.12 -12.65
CA LEU A 82 -24.08 13.89 -11.89
C LEU A 82 -23.98 15.39 -12.18
N LYS A 83 -22.78 15.90 -12.45
CA LYS A 83 -22.54 17.30 -12.78
C LYS A 83 -23.08 17.65 -14.18
N GLU A 84 -22.85 16.79 -15.17
CA GLU A 84 -23.44 16.93 -16.51
C GLU A 84 -24.97 16.86 -16.49
N MET A 85 -25.54 15.86 -15.80
CA MET A 85 -27.01 15.75 -15.67
C MET A 85 -27.65 16.95 -14.97
N LYS A 86 -26.94 17.62 -14.05
CA LYS A 86 -27.43 18.83 -13.39
C LYS A 86 -27.36 20.04 -14.32
N ALA A 87 -26.30 20.17 -15.12
CA ALA A 87 -26.18 21.26 -16.11
C ALA A 87 -27.30 21.20 -17.16
N ASP A 88 -27.53 20.02 -17.77
CA ASP A 88 -28.60 19.82 -18.76
C ASP A 88 -30.01 20.13 -18.22
N LYS A 89 -30.24 19.87 -16.92
CA LYS A 89 -31.53 20.17 -16.27
C LYS A 89 -31.70 21.65 -15.98
N VAL A 90 -30.62 22.39 -15.72
CA VAL A 90 -30.66 23.84 -15.52
C VAL A 90 -30.98 24.53 -16.84
N ASP A 91 -30.32 24.16 -17.93
CA ASP A 91 -30.55 24.73 -19.26
C ASP A 91 -32.01 24.54 -19.71
N LYS A 92 -32.57 23.34 -19.50
CA LYS A 92 -33.98 23.05 -19.80
C LYS A 92 -34.96 23.85 -18.96
N ASN A 93 -34.59 24.23 -17.73
CA ASN A 93 -35.46 25.04 -16.87
C ASN A 93 -35.42 26.52 -17.27
N GLU A 94 -34.26 27.05 -17.64
CA GLU A 94 -34.13 28.41 -18.15
C GLU A 94 -34.94 28.62 -19.43
N GLU A 95 -34.89 27.65 -20.36
CA GLU A 95 -35.71 27.71 -21.59
C GLU A 95 -37.22 27.72 -21.28
N ARG A 96 -37.66 26.95 -20.28
CA ARG A 96 -39.07 26.93 -19.85
C ARG A 96 -39.49 28.24 -19.20
N LEU A 97 -38.63 28.87 -18.40
CA LEU A 97 -38.88 30.17 -17.78
C LEU A 97 -39.05 31.25 -18.85
N GLY A 98 -38.16 31.32 -19.84
CA GLY A 98 -38.27 32.29 -20.92
C GLY A 98 -39.55 32.13 -21.76
N LYS A 99 -40.07 30.90 -21.91
CA LYS A 99 -41.38 30.66 -22.55
C LYS A 99 -42.55 31.15 -21.70
N ILE A 100 -42.46 31.01 -20.37
CA ILE A 100 -43.48 31.50 -19.44
C ILE A 100 -43.51 33.02 -19.43
N GLU A 101 -42.36 33.68 -19.35
CA GLU A 101 -42.24 35.14 -19.37
C GLU A 101 -42.85 35.75 -20.64
N LYS A 102 -42.50 35.21 -21.81
CA LYS A 102 -43.10 35.65 -23.09
C LYS A 102 -44.61 35.44 -23.15
N ASN A 103 -45.13 34.42 -22.48
CA ASN A 103 -46.57 34.17 -22.43
C ASN A 103 -47.28 35.12 -21.47
N ILE A 104 -46.63 35.50 -20.37
CA ILE A 104 -47.13 36.52 -19.44
C ILE A 104 -47.20 37.87 -20.15
N GLU A 105 -46.11 38.30 -20.80
CA GLU A 105 -46.04 39.56 -21.55
C GLU A 105 -47.14 39.65 -22.63
N LYS A 106 -47.29 38.58 -23.44
CA LYS A 106 -48.37 38.52 -24.45
C LYS A 106 -49.79 38.51 -23.86
N ASN A 107 -49.98 38.00 -22.66
CA ASN A 107 -51.28 38.03 -22.00
C ASN A 107 -51.56 39.41 -21.42
N GLU A 108 -50.56 40.09 -20.85
CA GLU A 108 -50.68 41.48 -20.40
C GLU A 108 -51.01 42.42 -21.57
N GLU A 109 -50.38 42.24 -22.74
CA GLU A 109 -50.73 43.01 -23.95
C GLU A 109 -52.14 42.74 -24.50
N ARG A 110 -52.71 41.55 -24.24
CA ARG A 110 -54.05 41.17 -24.74
C ARG A 110 -55.19 41.55 -23.80
N PHE A 111 -54.91 41.71 -22.51
CA PHE A 111 -55.93 41.92 -21.47
C PHE A 111 -55.71 43.18 -20.61
N GLY A 112 -54.59 43.89 -20.77
CA GLY A 112 -54.36 45.24 -20.25
C GLY A 112 -54.83 46.32 -21.23
#